data_AF-A0AAA9Z7C5-F1
#
_entry.id   AF-A0AAA9Z7C5-F1
#
_cell.length_a   1.000
_cell.length_b   1.000
_cell.length_c   1.000
_cell.angle_alpha   90.00
_cell.angle_beta   90.00
_cell.angle_gamma   90.00
#
_symmetry.space_group_name_H-M   'P 1'
#
loop_
_entity.id
_entity.type
_entity.pdbx_description
1 polymer ?
#
loop_
_entity_poly.entity_id
_entity_poly.type
_entity_poly.pdbx_seq_one_letter_code
_entity_poly.pdbx_strand_id
1 'polypeptide(L)'
;MVVPIREPQDVFGNKKRIRIDTNKDNLHIIGNQNRILIKSNEGTLNVVGNLNNVKVMRNSGKINYIGNEGSIYLSNQSKSIKVNYTGNNARIRVCDHEQLSDRFR
;
A
#
# COMPACT_ATOMS: atom_id res chain seq x y z
N MET A 1 10.57 -13.76 3.58
CA MET A 1 11.00 -13.33 2.23
C MET A 1 10.58 -11.88 2.04
N VAL A 2 11.55 -10.98 1.91
CA VAL A 2 11.32 -9.59 1.50
C VAL A 2 11.54 -9.57 -0.01
N VAL A 3 10.56 -9.08 -0.76
CA VAL A 3 10.67 -8.96 -2.22
C VAL A 3 11.01 -7.49 -2.51
N PRO A 4 12.27 -7.14 -2.82
CA PRO A 4 12.63 -5.82 -3.31
C PRO A 4 12.25 -5.74 -4.79
N ILE A 5 11.32 -4.86 -5.12
CA ILE A 5 10.79 -4.72 -6.48
C ILE A 5 11.45 -3.50 -7.11
N ARG A 6 12.17 -3.70 -8.22
CA ARG A 6 12.94 -2.64 -8.92
C ARG A 6 12.29 -2.17 -10.23
N GLU A 7 11.27 -2.88 -10.71
CA GLU A 7 10.52 -2.60 -11.95
C GLU A 7 9.03 -2.95 -11.73
N PRO A 8 8.07 -2.44 -12.53
CA PRO A 8 6.65 -2.72 -12.34
C PRO A 8 6.38 -4.21 -12.55
N GLN A 9 6.40 -4.94 -11.45
CA GLN A 9 6.22 -6.38 -11.41
C GLN A 9 5.10 -6.70 -10.45
N ASP A 10 4.08 -7.37 -10.97
CA ASP A 10 2.95 -7.80 -10.19
C ASP A 10 3.41 -8.79 -9.12
N VAL A 11 3.00 -8.54 -7.88
CA VAL A 11 3.40 -9.33 -6.72
C VAL A 11 2.27 -10.28 -6.37
N PHE A 12 2.58 -11.57 -6.37
CA PHE A 12 1.61 -12.60 -6.00
C PHE A 12 2.04 -13.31 -4.72
N GLY A 13 1.07 -13.56 -3.85
CA GLY A 13 1.23 -14.45 -2.70
C GLY A 13 0.63 -13.90 -1.42
N ASN A 14 0.45 -14.80 -0.45
CA ASN A 14 -0.16 -14.50 0.85
C ASN A 14 0.90 -14.33 1.93
N LYS A 15 0.57 -13.55 2.98
CA LYS A 15 1.41 -13.33 4.18
C LYS A 15 2.82 -12.82 3.85
N LYS A 16 2.99 -12.13 2.73
CA LYS A 16 4.27 -11.55 2.30
C LYS A 16 4.51 -10.21 2.98
N ARG A 17 5.78 -9.87 3.17
CA ARG A 17 6.23 -8.53 3.53
C ARG A 17 6.83 -7.90 2.29
N ILE A 18 6.15 -6.90 1.74
CA ILE A 18 6.50 -6.24 0.49
C ILE A 18 6.97 -4.83 0.85
N ARG A 19 8.17 -4.49 0.41
CA ARG A 19 8.77 -3.16 0.61
C ARG A 19 9.13 -2.59 -0.75
N ILE A 20 8.55 -1.44 -1.07
CA ILE A 20 8.73 -0.73 -2.34
C ILE A 20 9.22 0.67 -2.02
N ASP A 21 10.36 1.04 -2.60
CA ASP A 21 10.94 2.37 -2.41
C ASP A 21 10.21 3.42 -3.25
N THR A 22 9.89 3.11 -4.50
CA THR A 22 9.16 4.03 -5.37
C THR A 22 8.31 3.25 -6.36
N ASN A 23 7.02 3.57 -6.44
CA ASN A 23 6.13 3.12 -7.49
C ASN A 23 5.83 4.29 -8.43
N LYS A 24 6.35 4.24 -9.66
CA LYS A 24 6.09 5.26 -10.70
C LYS A 24 4.97 4.87 -11.67
N ASP A 25 4.67 3.58 -11.77
CA ASP A 25 3.75 3.01 -12.75
C ASP A 25 2.57 2.28 -12.09
N ASN A 26 1.94 1.36 -12.80
CA ASN A 26 0.93 0.46 -12.25
C ASN A 26 1.61 -0.70 -11.53
N LEU A 27 1.29 -0.86 -10.25
CA LEU A 27 1.74 -1.98 -9.43
C LEU A 27 0.54 -2.77 -8.94
N HIS A 28 0.49 -4.07 -9.24
CA HIS A 28 -0.53 -4.96 -8.70
C HIS A 28 0.06 -5.85 -7.61
N ILE A 29 -0.64 -5.93 -6.48
CA ILE A 29 -0.32 -6.84 -5.39
C ILE A 29 -1.53 -7.69 -5.11
N ILE A 30 -1.41 -8.99 -5.37
CA ILE A 30 -2.50 -9.95 -5.24
C ILE A 30 -2.16 -10.98 -4.16
N GLY A 31 -3.02 -11.05 -3.16
CA GLY A 31 -2.95 -12.03 -2.09
C GLY A 31 -3.46 -11.49 -0.76
N ASN A 32 -3.58 -12.38 0.21
CA ASN A 32 -4.19 -12.11 1.51
C ASN A 32 -3.14 -11.92 2.60
N GLN A 33 -3.49 -11.12 3.62
CA GLN A 33 -2.67 -10.91 4.82
C GLN A 33 -1.26 -10.38 4.54
N ASN A 34 -1.07 -9.66 3.44
CA ASN A 34 0.19 -9.04 3.09
C ASN A 34 0.42 -7.77 3.90
N ARG A 35 1.70 -7.51 4.19
CA ARG A 35 2.16 -6.25 4.76
C ARG A 35 2.92 -5.49 3.69
N ILE A 36 2.32 -4.42 3.21
CA ILE A 36 2.77 -3.64 2.05
C ILE A 36 3.23 -2.30 2.58
N LEU A 37 4.51 -2.00 2.36
CA LEU A 37 5.15 -0.75 2.76
C LEU A 37 5.69 -0.06 1.51
N ILE A 38 5.18 1.14 1.23
CA ILE A 38 5.57 1.93 0.06
C ILE A 38 6.09 3.28 0.55
N LYS A 39 7.32 3.62 0.19
CA LYS A 39 7.89 4.94 0.54
C LYS A 39 7.30 6.05 -0.32
N SER A 40 7.26 5.88 -1.65
CA SER A 40 6.66 6.86 -2.57
C SER A 40 5.77 6.16 -3.60
N ASN A 41 4.52 6.62 -3.74
CA ASN A 41 3.59 6.17 -4.77
C ASN A 41 3.21 7.35 -5.68
N GLU A 42 3.78 7.36 -6.88
CA GLU A 42 3.53 8.34 -7.95
C GLU A 42 2.55 7.79 -9.00
N GLY A 43 2.55 6.47 -9.23
CA GLY A 43 1.65 5.78 -10.15
C GLY A 43 0.36 5.24 -9.51
N THR A 44 -0.13 4.10 -10.01
CA THR A 44 -1.32 3.43 -9.45
C THR A 44 -0.90 2.20 -8.65
N LEU A 45 -1.35 2.13 -7.41
CA LEU A 45 -1.24 0.94 -6.58
C LEU A 45 -2.56 0.18 -6.59
N ASN A 46 -2.56 -1.06 -7.05
CA ASN A 46 -3.71 -1.96 -7.03
C ASN A 46 -3.45 -3.09 -6.04
N VAL A 47 -4.18 -3.13 -4.93
CA VAL A 47 -4.08 -4.22 -3.94
C VAL A 47 -5.35 -5.04 -3.98
N VAL A 48 -5.22 -6.34 -4.23
CA VAL A 48 -6.34 -7.28 -4.30
C VAL A 48 -6.13 -8.38 -3.25
N GLY A 49 -7.07 -8.47 -2.32
CA GLY A 49 -7.11 -9.51 -1.30
C GLY A 49 -7.53 -8.99 0.07
N ASN A 50 -7.77 -9.93 0.98
CA ASN A 50 -8.32 -9.66 2.30
C ASN A 50 -7.20 -9.47 3.33
N LEU A 51 -7.50 -8.70 4.38
CA LEU A 51 -6.62 -8.48 5.54
C LEU A 51 -5.24 -7.90 5.19
N ASN A 52 -5.12 -7.21 4.06
CA ASN A 52 -3.87 -6.59 3.67
C ASN A 52 -3.66 -5.28 4.45
N ASN A 53 -2.45 -5.08 4.94
CA ASN A 53 -2.04 -3.86 5.62
C ASN A 53 -1.14 -3.06 4.68
N VAL A 54 -1.67 -1.97 4.14
CA VAL A 54 -1.00 -1.06 3.22
C VAL A 54 -0.58 0.18 3.98
N LYS A 55 0.71 0.51 3.93
CA LYS A 55 1.24 1.77 4.45
C LYS A 55 1.96 2.51 3.34
N VAL A 56 1.62 3.78 3.15
CA VAL A 56 2.20 4.64 2.11
C VAL A 56 2.71 5.93 2.75
N MET A 57 4.03 6.18 2.69
CA MET A 57 4.63 7.37 3.30
C MET A 57 4.43 8.64 2.48
N ARG A 58 4.36 8.54 1.16
CA ARG A 58 4.06 9.67 0.27
C ARG A 58 3.22 9.17 -0.89
N ASN A 59 2.02 9.70 -1.02
CA ASN A 59 1.15 9.42 -2.16
C ASN A 59 0.94 10.69 -3.00
N SER A 60 1.28 10.61 -4.28
CA SER A 60 0.91 11.58 -5.33
C SER A 60 0.04 10.95 -6.40
N GLY A 61 0.01 9.61 -6.49
CA GLY A 61 -0.81 8.85 -7.42
C GLY A 61 -2.14 8.35 -6.86
N LYS A 62 -2.62 7.20 -7.37
CA LYS A 62 -3.89 6.56 -6.99
C LYS A 62 -3.64 5.26 -6.24
N ILE A 63 -4.52 4.96 -5.28
CA ILE A 63 -4.52 3.69 -4.55
C ILE A 63 -5.88 3.05 -4.73
N ASN A 64 -5.92 1.85 -5.30
CA ASN A 64 -7.11 1.02 -5.40
C ASN A 64 -6.90 -0.20 -4.50
N TYR A 65 -7.83 -0.43 -3.59
CA TYR A 65 -7.85 -1.58 -2.72
C TYR A 65 -9.15 -2.34 -2.92
N ILE A 66 -9.04 -3.62 -3.23
CA ILE A 66 -10.18 -4.52 -3.41
C ILE A 66 -10.01 -5.68 -2.42
N GLY A 67 -10.93 -5.81 -1.49
CA GLY A 67 -10.96 -6.89 -0.50
C GLY A 67 -11.50 -6.44 0.85
N ASN A 68 -11.58 -7.38 1.78
CA ASN A 68 -12.21 -7.17 3.08
C ASN A 68 -11.18 -6.99 4.19
N GLU A 69 -11.56 -6.24 5.22
CA GLU A 69 -10.79 -6.06 6.47
C GLU A 69 -9.36 -5.53 6.26
N GLY A 70 -9.15 -4.84 5.15
CA GLY A 70 -7.89 -4.17 4.86
C GLY A 70 -7.62 -3.00 5.79
N SER A 71 -6.36 -2.63 5.96
CA SER A 71 -5.98 -1.39 6.62
C SER A 71 -5.06 -0.59 5.72
N ILE A 72 -5.44 0.65 5.43
CA ILE A 72 -4.70 1.57 4.57
C ILE A 72 -4.28 2.78 5.41
N TYR A 73 -2.98 2.96 5.54
CA TYR A 73 -2.38 4.07 6.26
C TYR A 73 -1.64 4.98 5.30
N LEU A 74 -1.96 6.27 5.36
CA LEU A 74 -1.35 7.31 4.55
C LEU A 74 -0.66 8.32 5.45
N SER A 75 0.48 8.82 5.02
CA SER A 75 1.11 9.97 5.66
C SER A 75 0.41 11.29 5.31
N ASN A 76 0.39 12.22 6.25
CA ASN A 76 -0.04 13.61 6.06
C ASN A 76 0.81 14.40 5.01
N GLN A 77 1.99 13.90 4.64
CA GLN A 77 2.82 14.47 3.56
C GLN A 77 2.35 14.11 2.14
N SER A 78 1.27 13.34 2.00
CA SER A 78 0.75 12.93 0.69
C SER A 78 0.08 14.10 -0.02
N LYS A 79 0.52 14.41 -1.24
CA LYS A 79 -0.07 15.47 -2.07
C LYS A 79 -1.45 15.12 -2.61
N SER A 80 -1.73 13.82 -2.78
CA SER A 80 -3.03 13.33 -3.22
C SER A 80 -3.50 12.20 -2.31
N ILE A 81 -4.77 12.24 -1.90
CA ILE A 81 -5.39 11.19 -1.09
C ILE A 81 -6.53 10.57 -1.91
N LYS A 82 -6.17 9.98 -3.05
CA LYS A 82 -7.13 9.26 -3.91
C LYS A 82 -7.05 7.77 -3.59
N VAL A 83 -7.91 7.34 -2.66
CA VAL A 83 -8.06 5.93 -2.29
C VAL A 83 -9.43 5.45 -2.73
N ASN A 84 -9.45 4.53 -3.68
CA ASN A 84 -10.65 3.77 -4.03
C ASN A 84 -10.62 2.47 -3.26
N TYR A 85 -11.67 2.23 -2.49
CA TYR A 85 -11.82 1.01 -1.71
C TYR A 85 -13.09 0.27 -2.12
N THR A 86 -12.96 -1.03 -2.34
CA THR A 86 -14.07 -1.92 -2.66
C THR A 86 -14.00 -3.16 -1.78
N GLY A 87 -15.00 -3.32 -0.91
CA GLY A 87 -15.10 -4.44 0.04
C GLY A 87 -15.75 -4.01 1.35
N ASN A 88 -15.61 -4.83 2.40
CA ASN A 88 -16.21 -4.60 3.72
C ASN A 88 -15.17 -4.40 4.83
N ASN A 89 -15.48 -3.51 5.79
CA ASN A 89 -14.72 -3.31 7.04
C ASN A 89 -13.25 -2.86 6.90
N ALA A 90 -12.88 -2.16 5.82
CA ALA A 90 -11.54 -1.58 5.79
C ALA A 90 -11.39 -0.36 6.69
N ARG A 91 -10.16 -0.16 7.16
CA ARG A 91 -9.76 0.98 7.97
C ARG A 91 -8.82 1.85 7.16
N ILE A 92 -9.28 3.02 6.75
CA ILE A 92 -8.46 4.02 6.06
C ILE A 92 -8.14 5.12 7.06
N ARG A 93 -6.85 5.41 7.28
CA ARG A 93 -6.40 6.45 8.20
C ARG A 93 -5.26 7.25 7.60
N VAL A 94 -5.30 8.56 7.82
CA VAL A 94 -4.15 9.43 7.62
C VAL A 94 -3.46 9.58 8.97
N CYS A 95 -2.15 9.38 9.02
CA CYS A 95 -1.32 9.51 10.20
C CYS A 95 -0.18 10.49 9.92
N ASP A 96 0.41 11.05 10.97
CA ASP A 96 1.58 11.89 10.82
C ASP A 96 2.75 11.10 10.24
N HIS A 97 3.55 11.76 9.40
CA HIS A 97 4.69 11.14 8.73
C HIS A 97 5.65 10.45 9.71
N GLU A 98 5.92 11.06 10.86
CA GLU A 98 6.80 10.51 11.90
C GLU A 98 6.22 9.24 12.52
N GLN A 99 4.94 9.26 12.92
CA GLN A 99 4.25 8.09 13.46
C GLN A 99 4.16 6.94 12.45
N LEU A 100 3.99 7.28 11.17
CA LEU A 100 3.95 6.30 10.10
C LEU A 100 5.35 5.72 9.86
N SER A 101 6.38 6.58 9.79
CA SER A 101 7.79 6.23 9.59
C SER A 101 8.34 5.31 10.69
N ASP A 102 7.98 5.54 11.96
CA ASP A 102 8.35 4.63 13.05
C ASP A 102 7.76 3.23 12.87
N ARG A 103 6.59 3.14 12.20
CA ARG A 103 5.97 1.86 11.83
C ARG A 103 6.51 1.27 10.52
N PHE A 104 7.49 1.91 9.86
CA PHE A 104 8.24 1.38 8.71
C PHE A 104 9.56 0.69 9.10
N ARG A 105 10.07 0.92 10.32
CA ARG A 105 11.20 0.16 10.91
C ARG A 105 10.87 -1.34 10.99
#